data_AF-A0A7V6HG93-F1
#
_entry.id   AF-A0A7V6HG93-F1
#
_cell.length_a   1.000
_cell.length_b   1.000
_cell.length_c   1.000
_cell.angle_alpha   90.00
_cell.angle_beta   90.00
_cell.angle_gamma   90.00
#
_symmetry.space_group_name_H-M   'P 1'
#
loop_
_entity.id
_entity.type
_entity.pdbx_description
1 polymer ?
#
loop_
_entity_poly.entity_id
_entity_poly.type
_entity_poly.pdbx_seq_one_letter_code
_entity_poly.pdbx_strand_id
1 'polypeptide(L)'
;MVKRLGMCAAAVLSTACATAAEFGDNVHLRGDFRNARIAFEREGRGTVAFLGGSITEMNGYRPLVCEILQRRFPKTVFKFIDAGISSTCSTTGAFRLGTDVLGQGPVDLLFVEFAVNDDQDAHHTRDACIRGMEGIIRHARQAYPDMDIVMTFFLNEGMLSTLQKGETPLTVAAHTAVAEAYAVPTIHLAKEVATRITTGTLTWQQYGGVHPSLQGNTLCARMIDELFNRAWSASLPKEVAKTPRPVPLTPLDPLNYAAGRFIDPATAKVKQGWTLGVPDWQSIPGSKRARFTALPMLCAETPGAELTLTFEGRAVGAYVVAGPDAGIVEASIDGGPFRQVELYHAYSKGLHYPRTVMFTVDAAEGAHTLTLRVSGETRAGGHAARIIQFVAN
;
A
#
# COMPACT_ATOMS: atom_id res chain seq x y z
N MET A 1 37.21 -61.27 -42.46
CA MET A 1 35.86 -60.93 -41.96
C MET A 1 35.88 -60.93 -40.44
N VAL A 2 36.09 -59.77 -39.80
CA VAL A 2 36.05 -59.65 -38.33
C VAL A 2 35.00 -58.58 -38.01
N LYS A 3 33.89 -59.00 -37.41
CA LYS A 3 32.77 -58.14 -37.01
C LYS A 3 33.17 -57.34 -35.76
N ARG A 4 33.11 -56.01 -35.85
CA ARG A 4 33.18 -55.09 -34.71
C ARG A 4 31.87 -55.18 -33.91
N LEU A 5 31.95 -55.50 -32.62
CA LEU A 5 30.87 -55.30 -31.66
C LEU A 5 30.87 -53.82 -31.23
N GLY A 6 29.79 -53.10 -31.53
CA GLY A 6 29.55 -51.75 -31.01
C GLY A 6 28.87 -51.80 -29.65
N MET A 7 29.45 -51.11 -28.66
CA MET A 7 28.80 -50.77 -27.40
C MET A 7 27.71 -49.72 -27.65
N CYS A 8 26.45 -50.04 -27.35
CA CYS A 8 25.40 -49.05 -27.17
C CYS A 8 25.34 -48.69 -25.68
N ALA A 9 25.80 -47.49 -25.33
CA ALA A 9 25.52 -46.88 -24.03
C ALA A 9 24.09 -46.33 -24.05
N ALA A 10 23.20 -46.91 -23.25
CA ALA A 10 21.86 -46.38 -23.05
C ALA A 10 21.95 -45.14 -22.15
N ALA A 11 21.74 -43.96 -22.73
CA ALA A 11 21.57 -42.73 -21.97
C ALA A 11 20.20 -42.76 -21.29
N VAL A 12 20.20 -42.91 -19.96
CA VAL A 12 19.01 -42.70 -19.13
C VAL A 12 18.77 -41.20 -19.06
N LEU A 13 17.86 -40.70 -19.91
CA LEU A 13 17.32 -39.35 -19.79
C LEU A 13 16.40 -39.33 -18.56
N SER A 14 16.91 -38.83 -17.44
CA SER A 14 16.08 -38.45 -16.31
C SER A 14 15.30 -37.19 -16.69
N THR A 15 14.07 -37.35 -17.15
CA THR A 15 13.12 -36.24 -17.23
C THR A 15 12.79 -35.83 -15.79
N ALA A 16 13.40 -34.75 -15.32
CA ALA A 16 12.94 -34.08 -14.12
C ALA A 16 11.51 -33.62 -14.40
N CYS A 17 10.52 -34.30 -13.81
CA CYS A 17 9.16 -33.80 -13.75
C CYS A 17 9.22 -32.47 -13.00
N ALA A 18 9.11 -31.35 -13.73
CA ALA A 18 8.80 -30.07 -13.11
C ALA A 18 7.47 -30.26 -12.38
N THR A 19 7.51 -30.30 -11.05
CA THR A 19 6.30 -30.29 -10.23
C THR A 19 5.50 -29.06 -10.62
N ALA A 20 4.24 -29.25 -11.02
CA ALA A 20 3.35 -28.14 -11.32
C ALA A 20 3.33 -27.16 -10.13
N ALA A 21 3.38 -25.86 -10.44
CA ALA A 21 3.41 -24.80 -9.43
C ALA A 21 2.14 -24.85 -8.57
N GLU A 22 2.25 -24.92 -7.23
CA GLU A 22 1.12 -25.23 -6.33
C GLU A 22 -0.03 -24.24 -6.51
N PHE A 23 0.28 -22.95 -6.66
CA PHE A 23 -0.72 -21.89 -6.78
C PHE A 23 -1.02 -21.46 -8.23
N GLY A 24 -0.47 -22.16 -9.23
CA GLY A 24 -0.74 -21.89 -10.65
C GLY A 24 -0.62 -20.41 -11.03
N ASP A 25 -1.64 -19.84 -11.67
CA ASP A 25 -1.63 -18.43 -12.04
C ASP A 25 -1.92 -17.49 -10.87
N ASN A 26 -2.34 -17.95 -9.67
CA ASN A 26 -2.57 -17.03 -8.55
C ASN A 26 -1.26 -16.44 -7.97
N VAL A 27 -0.10 -16.93 -8.41
CA VAL A 27 1.22 -16.34 -8.18
C VAL A 27 1.78 -15.89 -9.53
N HIS A 28 1.75 -14.59 -9.82
CA HIS A 28 2.21 -14.06 -11.10
C HIS A 28 3.61 -13.45 -10.97
N LEU A 29 4.60 -14.12 -11.53
CA LEU A 29 5.94 -13.57 -11.64
C LEU A 29 6.02 -12.63 -12.86
N ARG A 30 6.17 -11.32 -12.62
CA ARG A 30 6.45 -10.29 -13.64
C ARG A 30 7.85 -9.68 -13.42
N GLY A 31 8.89 -10.51 -13.46
CA GLY A 31 10.27 -10.07 -13.16
C GLY A 31 11.16 -11.22 -12.70
N ASP A 32 12.34 -10.89 -12.17
CA ASP A 32 13.34 -11.89 -11.76
C ASP A 32 13.78 -11.77 -10.28
N PHE A 33 13.34 -10.73 -9.55
CA PHE A 33 13.81 -10.41 -8.19
C PHE A 33 15.33 -10.40 -8.02
N ARG A 34 16.04 -10.13 -9.12
CA ARG A 34 17.50 -10.21 -9.18
C ARG A 34 18.18 -9.18 -8.28
N ASN A 35 17.64 -7.98 -8.18
CA ASN A 35 18.27 -6.91 -7.40
C ASN A 35 18.21 -7.22 -5.91
N ALA A 36 17.04 -7.62 -5.40
CA ALA A 36 16.87 -8.09 -4.05
C ALA A 36 17.77 -9.30 -3.77
N ARG A 37 17.83 -10.26 -4.68
CA ARG A 37 18.70 -11.44 -4.52
C ARG A 37 20.18 -11.10 -4.47
N ILE A 38 20.66 -10.14 -5.28
CA ILE A 38 22.06 -9.68 -5.21
C ILE A 38 22.35 -9.07 -3.84
N ALA A 39 21.45 -8.23 -3.31
CA ALA A 39 21.59 -7.65 -1.98
C ALA A 39 21.70 -8.75 -0.91
N PHE A 40 20.79 -9.73 -0.97
CA PHE A 40 20.72 -10.77 0.06
C PHE A 40 21.88 -11.75 -0.04
N GLU A 41 22.07 -12.38 -1.20
CA GLU A 41 23.00 -13.50 -1.40
C GLU A 41 24.46 -13.05 -1.50
N ARG A 42 24.74 -11.92 -2.17
CA ARG A 42 26.10 -11.47 -2.47
C ARG A 42 26.57 -10.35 -1.55
N GLU A 43 25.74 -9.35 -1.29
CA GLU A 43 26.11 -8.21 -0.44
C GLU A 43 25.93 -8.54 1.06
N GLY A 44 25.17 -9.58 1.39
CA GLY A 44 24.94 -10.03 2.76
C GLY A 44 24.17 -9.03 3.63
N ARG A 45 23.49 -8.05 3.01
CA ARG A 45 22.68 -7.04 3.67
C ARG A 45 21.42 -6.79 2.85
N GLY A 46 20.27 -6.73 3.49
CA GLY A 46 19.00 -6.49 2.81
C GLY A 46 18.09 -5.58 3.60
N THR A 47 17.56 -4.55 2.97
CA THR A 47 16.47 -3.73 3.52
C THR A 47 15.16 -4.13 2.87
N VAL A 48 14.20 -4.57 3.67
CA VAL A 48 12.89 -5.03 3.20
C VAL A 48 11.79 -4.24 3.89
N ALA A 49 10.90 -3.64 3.10
CA ALA A 49 9.80 -2.83 3.61
C ALA A 49 8.44 -3.46 3.35
N PHE A 50 7.50 -3.20 4.24
CA PHE A 50 6.10 -3.62 4.10
C PHE A 50 5.20 -2.41 4.26
N LEU A 51 4.53 -2.00 3.18
CA LEU A 51 3.62 -0.86 3.14
C LEU A 51 2.19 -1.36 2.92
N GLY A 52 1.30 -1.11 3.88
CA GLY A 52 -0.09 -1.51 3.72
C GLY A 52 -1.01 -1.04 4.83
N GLY A 53 -2.19 -1.65 4.89
CA GLY A 53 -3.21 -1.37 5.88
C GLY A 53 -3.01 -2.14 7.19
N SER A 54 -4.13 -2.48 7.83
CA SER A 54 -4.14 -3.25 9.10
C SER A 54 -3.60 -4.67 8.95
N ILE A 55 -3.70 -5.27 7.75
CA ILE A 55 -3.20 -6.62 7.49
C ILE A 55 -1.67 -6.64 7.46
N THR A 56 -1.05 -5.56 6.96
CA THR A 56 0.39 -5.34 7.08
C THR A 56 0.83 -5.01 8.51
N GLU A 57 0.06 -4.18 9.24
CA GLU A 57 0.40 -3.77 10.61
C GLU A 57 0.37 -4.95 11.59
N MET A 58 -0.57 -5.89 11.44
CA MET A 58 -0.72 -7.00 12.37
C MET A 58 0.47 -7.97 12.38
N ASN A 59 0.56 -8.77 13.44
CA ASN A 59 1.46 -9.93 13.53
C ASN A 59 0.90 -11.09 12.68
N GLY A 60 1.00 -10.96 11.35
CA GLY A 60 0.40 -11.87 10.36
C GLY A 60 1.39 -12.29 9.27
N TYR A 61 1.06 -12.07 8.01
CA TYR A 61 1.86 -12.53 6.87
C TYR A 61 3.25 -11.90 6.84
N ARG A 62 3.38 -10.62 7.22
CA ARG A 62 4.65 -9.88 7.22
C ARG A 62 5.76 -10.58 8.01
N PRO A 63 5.60 -10.89 9.31
CA PRO A 63 6.64 -11.61 10.07
C PRO A 63 6.94 -13.01 9.50
N LEU A 64 5.93 -13.73 9.00
CA LEU A 64 6.16 -15.02 8.32
C LEU A 64 7.03 -14.88 7.07
N VAL A 65 6.84 -13.80 6.29
CA VAL A 65 7.69 -13.49 5.13
C VAL A 65 9.10 -13.08 5.56
N CYS A 66 9.25 -12.34 6.67
CA CYS A 66 10.57 -12.05 7.24
C CYS A 66 11.32 -13.34 7.60
N GLU A 67 10.65 -14.29 8.25
CA GLU A 67 11.21 -15.60 8.60
C GLU A 67 11.60 -16.42 7.36
N ILE A 68 10.76 -16.39 6.31
CA ILE A 68 11.06 -17.00 5.01
C ILE A 68 12.36 -16.43 4.43
N LEU A 69 12.52 -15.10 4.41
CA LEU A 69 13.70 -14.45 3.87
C LEU A 69 14.95 -14.77 4.68
N GLN A 70 14.86 -14.74 6.01
CA GLN A 70 15.97 -15.11 6.91
C GLN A 70 16.38 -16.58 6.72
N ARG A 71 15.42 -17.49 6.56
CA ARG A 71 15.68 -18.90 6.29
C ARG A 71 16.36 -19.12 4.94
N ARG A 72 15.94 -18.39 3.91
CA ARG A 72 16.51 -18.48 2.56
C ARG A 72 17.92 -17.90 2.48
N PHE A 73 18.19 -16.84 3.23
CA PHE A 73 19.47 -16.15 3.24
C PHE A 73 20.03 -16.01 4.67
N PRO A 74 20.47 -17.12 5.29
CA PRO A 74 20.88 -17.14 6.70
C PRO A 74 22.15 -16.34 7.00
N LYS A 75 22.89 -15.93 5.97
CA LYS A 75 24.10 -15.09 6.08
C LYS A 75 23.80 -13.59 5.93
N THR A 76 22.57 -13.22 5.58
CA THR A 76 22.18 -11.84 5.32
C THR A 76 21.74 -11.15 6.60
N VAL A 77 22.27 -9.96 6.84
CA VAL A 77 21.76 -9.06 7.89
C VAL A 77 20.58 -8.27 7.31
N PHE A 78 19.38 -8.57 7.80
CA PHE A 78 18.16 -7.89 7.35
C PHE A 78 17.80 -6.69 8.23
N LYS A 79 17.43 -5.58 7.58
CA LYS A 79 16.65 -4.49 8.17
C LYS A 79 15.21 -4.62 7.65
N PHE A 80 14.26 -4.83 8.55
CA PHE A 80 12.84 -4.86 8.21
C PHE A 80 12.18 -3.52 8.57
N ILE A 81 11.49 -2.91 7.62
CA ILE A 81 10.70 -1.70 7.80
C ILE A 81 9.22 -2.11 7.87
N ASP A 82 8.63 -1.97 9.05
CA ASP A 82 7.19 -2.14 9.26
C ASP A 82 6.48 -0.80 9.05
N ALA A 83 5.89 -0.64 7.87
CA ALA A 83 5.12 0.53 7.48
C ALA A 83 3.64 0.16 7.26
N GLY A 84 3.10 -0.78 8.03
CA GLY A 84 1.65 -1.03 8.10
C GLY A 84 0.94 0.01 8.96
N ILE A 85 -0.18 0.55 8.49
CA ILE A 85 -1.04 1.43 9.31
C ILE A 85 -2.50 1.05 9.10
N SER A 86 -3.16 0.59 10.17
CA SER A 86 -4.58 0.27 10.16
C SER A 86 -5.44 1.39 9.58
N SER A 87 -6.48 1.00 8.85
CA SER A 87 -7.50 1.90 8.30
C SER A 87 -7.00 2.84 7.19
N THR A 88 -5.79 2.63 6.66
CA THR A 88 -5.25 3.46 5.58
C THR A 88 -5.33 2.77 4.22
N CYS A 89 -5.57 3.57 3.18
CA CYS A 89 -5.68 3.16 1.77
C CYS A 89 -4.45 3.55 0.95
N SER A 90 -4.42 3.17 -0.33
CA SER A 90 -3.31 3.45 -1.25
C SER A 90 -3.01 4.94 -1.42
N THR A 91 -4.02 5.81 -1.38
CA THR A 91 -3.83 7.28 -1.36
C THR A 91 -2.98 7.70 -0.16
N THR A 92 -3.34 7.25 1.05
CA THR A 92 -2.56 7.55 2.26
C THR A 92 -1.16 6.92 2.19
N GLY A 93 -1.07 5.70 1.66
CA GLY A 93 0.18 5.00 1.39
C GLY A 93 1.13 5.78 0.49
N ALA A 94 0.63 6.38 -0.59
CA ALA A 94 1.42 7.17 -1.53
C ALA A 94 2.04 8.42 -0.88
N PHE A 95 1.26 9.16 -0.09
CA PHE A 95 1.75 10.38 0.56
C PHE A 95 2.69 10.12 1.75
N ARG A 96 2.56 8.97 2.41
CA ARG A 96 3.44 8.59 3.53
C ARG A 96 4.65 7.77 3.13
N LEU A 97 4.72 7.27 1.90
CA LEU A 97 5.82 6.42 1.41
C LEU A 97 7.18 7.08 1.64
N GLY A 98 7.29 8.38 1.37
CA GLY A 98 8.51 9.16 1.59
C GLY A 98 8.98 9.09 3.05
N THR A 99 8.10 9.34 4.01
CA THR A 99 8.43 9.34 5.44
C THR A 99 8.63 7.94 5.99
N ASP A 100 7.71 7.03 5.69
CA ASP A 100 7.60 5.75 6.38
C ASP A 100 8.53 4.69 5.79
N VAL A 101 8.95 4.83 4.53
CA VAL A 101 9.77 3.84 3.83
C VAL A 101 11.03 4.48 3.27
N LEU A 102 10.91 5.45 2.36
CA LEU A 102 12.05 5.91 1.57
C LEU A 102 13.06 6.73 2.38
N GLY A 103 12.57 7.49 3.37
CA GLY A 103 13.36 8.26 4.32
C GLY A 103 14.16 7.40 5.30
N GLN A 104 13.91 6.08 5.34
CA GLN A 104 14.69 5.13 6.14
C GLN A 104 15.94 4.59 5.41
N GLY A 105 16.21 5.08 4.20
CA GLY A 105 17.34 4.68 3.35
C GLY A 105 16.95 3.71 2.23
N PRO A 106 17.93 3.23 1.43
CA PRO A 106 17.68 2.33 0.31
C PRO A 106 16.96 1.05 0.72
N VAL A 107 15.94 0.69 -0.06
CA VAL A 107 15.12 -0.52 0.10
C VAL A 107 15.35 -1.45 -1.09
N ASP A 108 15.69 -2.71 -0.82
CA ASP A 108 15.94 -3.70 -1.85
C ASP A 108 14.65 -4.42 -2.29
N LEU A 109 13.71 -4.61 -1.36
CA LEU A 109 12.44 -5.29 -1.61
C LEU A 109 11.28 -4.61 -0.85
N LEU A 110 10.23 -4.21 -1.57
CA LEU A 110 9.01 -3.64 -1.01
C LEU A 110 7.83 -4.60 -1.22
N PHE A 111 7.12 -4.91 -0.14
CA PHE A 111 5.81 -5.52 -0.19
C PHE A 111 4.75 -4.44 -0.05
N VAL A 112 3.75 -4.45 -0.94
CA VAL A 112 2.63 -3.51 -0.90
C VAL A 112 1.28 -4.21 -1.02
N GLU A 113 0.32 -3.81 -0.19
CA GLU A 113 -1.06 -4.29 -0.24
C GLU A 113 -2.04 -3.20 0.22
N PHE A 114 -3.06 -2.92 -0.61
CA PHE A 114 -4.12 -1.96 -0.28
C PHE A 114 -5.47 -2.29 -0.94
N ALA A 115 -5.61 -3.38 -1.71
CA ALA A 115 -6.83 -3.62 -2.50
C ALA A 115 -8.10 -3.69 -1.63
N VAL A 116 -8.01 -4.32 -0.46
CA VAL A 116 -9.13 -4.40 0.48
C VAL A 116 -9.40 -3.07 1.19
N ASN A 117 -8.37 -2.27 1.47
CA ASN A 117 -8.53 -0.96 2.08
C ASN A 117 -9.11 0.08 1.10
N ASP A 118 -8.65 0.07 -0.15
CA ASP A 118 -9.23 0.90 -1.20
C ASP A 118 -10.73 0.59 -1.38
N ASP A 119 -11.14 -0.66 -1.17
CA ASP A 119 -12.53 -1.11 -1.31
C ASP A 119 -13.39 -0.74 -0.09
N GLN A 120 -13.02 -1.23 1.10
CA GLN A 120 -13.87 -1.13 2.29
C GLN A 120 -13.65 0.14 3.12
N ASP A 121 -12.42 0.67 3.12
CA ASP A 121 -12.01 1.75 4.02
C ASP A 121 -12.11 3.10 3.33
N ALA A 122 -11.77 3.17 2.05
CA ALA A 122 -11.79 4.43 1.30
C ALA A 122 -12.89 4.50 0.24
N HIS A 123 -13.53 3.38 -0.11
CA HIS A 123 -14.55 3.28 -1.16
C HIS A 123 -14.10 3.96 -2.47
N HIS A 124 -12.84 3.71 -2.83
CA HIS A 124 -12.20 4.36 -3.96
C HIS A 124 -12.86 3.98 -5.28
N THR A 125 -12.94 4.97 -6.17
CA THR A 125 -13.14 4.73 -7.59
C THR A 125 -11.93 4.02 -8.19
N ARG A 126 -12.07 3.50 -9.41
CA ARG A 126 -10.96 2.90 -10.16
C ARG A 126 -9.78 3.86 -10.29
N ASP A 127 -10.05 5.11 -10.65
CA ASP A 127 -9.00 6.12 -10.86
C ASP A 127 -8.26 6.44 -9.56
N ALA A 128 -8.96 6.56 -8.43
CA ALA A 128 -8.33 6.77 -7.13
C ALA A 128 -7.41 5.59 -6.74
N CYS A 129 -7.84 4.36 -7.00
CA CYS A 129 -7.00 3.17 -6.80
C CYS A 129 -5.74 3.20 -7.68
N ILE A 130 -5.88 3.59 -8.96
CA ILE A 130 -4.76 3.70 -9.90
C ILE A 130 -3.80 4.79 -9.44
N ARG A 131 -4.26 6.01 -9.15
CA ARG A 131 -3.42 7.14 -8.72
C ARG A 131 -2.60 6.82 -7.47
N GLY A 132 -3.23 6.19 -6.48
CA GLY A 132 -2.59 5.77 -5.24
C GLY A 132 -1.52 4.70 -5.49
N MET A 133 -1.90 3.60 -6.14
CA MET A 133 -0.97 2.49 -6.35
C MET A 133 0.15 2.84 -7.34
N GLU A 134 -0.18 3.51 -8.45
CA GLU A 134 0.81 3.99 -9.41
C GLU A 134 1.77 4.99 -8.77
N GLY A 135 1.26 5.91 -7.94
CA GLY A 135 2.07 6.85 -7.18
C GLY A 135 3.10 6.13 -6.30
N ILE A 136 2.69 5.10 -5.57
CA ILE A 136 3.59 4.28 -4.73
C ILE A 136 4.69 3.64 -5.60
N ILE A 137 4.32 2.92 -6.66
CA ILE A 137 5.28 2.16 -7.48
C ILE A 137 6.27 3.10 -8.19
N ARG A 138 5.77 4.20 -8.76
CA ARG A 138 6.61 5.20 -9.44
C ARG A 138 7.57 5.87 -8.48
N HIS A 139 7.07 6.41 -7.37
CA HIS A 139 7.90 7.09 -6.38
C HIS A 139 8.99 6.16 -5.83
N ALA A 140 8.62 4.92 -5.48
CA ALA A 140 9.57 3.93 -4.99
C ALA A 140 10.73 3.68 -5.95
N ARG A 141 10.44 3.44 -7.25
CA ARG A 141 11.46 3.18 -8.27
C ARG A 141 12.20 4.43 -8.75
N GLN A 142 11.61 5.62 -8.62
CA GLN A 142 12.31 6.88 -8.89
C GLN A 142 13.34 7.17 -7.79
N ALA A 143 13.00 6.90 -6.52
CA ALA A 143 13.90 7.09 -5.39
C ALA A 143 14.99 6.01 -5.32
N TYR A 144 14.61 4.74 -5.50
CA TYR A 144 15.52 3.60 -5.49
C TYR A 144 15.27 2.72 -6.73
N PRO A 145 15.97 2.99 -7.85
CA PRO A 145 15.73 2.30 -9.11
C PRO A 145 15.94 0.79 -9.06
N ASP A 146 16.78 0.30 -8.16
CA ASP A 146 17.02 -1.14 -8.01
C ASP A 146 15.96 -1.86 -7.16
N MET A 147 14.99 -1.15 -6.59
CA MET A 147 13.99 -1.75 -5.69
C MET A 147 13.10 -2.76 -6.41
N ASP A 148 13.07 -3.98 -5.89
CA ASP A 148 12.07 -4.99 -6.26
C ASP A 148 10.78 -4.80 -5.47
N ILE A 149 9.64 -5.14 -6.09
CA ILE A 149 8.32 -4.92 -5.48
C ILE A 149 7.45 -6.16 -5.64
N VAL A 150 6.71 -6.53 -4.59
CA VAL A 150 5.64 -7.54 -4.61
C VAL A 150 4.33 -6.87 -4.22
N MET A 151 3.30 -7.06 -5.03
CA MET A 151 1.95 -6.58 -4.71
C MET A 151 1.05 -7.76 -4.31
N THR A 152 0.34 -7.65 -3.19
CA THR A 152 -0.54 -8.73 -2.69
C THR A 152 -1.99 -8.27 -2.62
N PHE A 153 -2.91 -9.12 -3.06
CA PHE A 153 -4.35 -8.87 -3.05
C PHE A 153 -5.03 -9.68 -1.95
N PHE A 154 -5.30 -9.06 -0.80
CA PHE A 154 -6.22 -9.58 0.21
C PHE A 154 -7.68 -9.32 -0.19
N LEU A 155 -8.63 -9.85 0.58
CA LEU A 155 -10.07 -9.76 0.30
C LEU A 155 -10.90 -9.54 1.56
N ASN A 156 -12.07 -8.92 1.37
CA ASN A 156 -13.19 -8.93 2.30
C ASN A 156 -14.34 -9.81 1.76
N GLU A 157 -15.45 -9.89 2.50
CA GLU A 157 -16.64 -10.68 2.14
C GLU A 157 -17.27 -10.23 0.82
N GLY A 158 -17.29 -8.92 0.54
CA GLY A 158 -17.83 -8.37 -0.71
C GLY A 158 -17.00 -8.81 -1.91
N MET A 159 -15.68 -8.64 -1.81
CA MET A 159 -14.71 -9.09 -2.82
C MET A 159 -14.76 -10.61 -3.02
N LEU A 160 -14.90 -11.38 -1.94
CA LEU A 160 -15.12 -12.82 -2.00
C LEU A 160 -16.37 -13.15 -2.83
N SER A 161 -17.50 -12.50 -2.54
CA SER A 161 -18.75 -12.71 -3.28
C SER A 161 -18.60 -12.40 -4.78
N THR A 162 -17.94 -11.30 -5.12
CA THR A 162 -17.62 -10.93 -6.52
C THR A 162 -16.79 -12.01 -7.21
N LEU A 163 -15.72 -12.49 -6.57
CA LEU A 163 -14.87 -13.55 -7.11
C LEU A 163 -15.61 -14.88 -7.29
N GLN A 164 -16.51 -15.23 -6.36
CA GLN A 164 -17.32 -16.44 -6.47
C GLN A 164 -18.35 -16.40 -7.60
N LYS A 165 -18.71 -15.21 -8.07
CA LYS A 165 -19.53 -15.00 -9.28
C LYS A 165 -18.71 -15.05 -10.58
N GLY A 166 -17.39 -15.24 -10.48
CA GLY A 166 -16.48 -15.21 -11.63
C GLY A 166 -16.09 -13.80 -12.08
N GLU A 167 -16.41 -12.78 -11.28
CA GLU A 167 -16.08 -11.38 -11.55
C GLU A 167 -14.79 -10.97 -10.83
N THR A 168 -14.17 -9.86 -11.25
CA THR A 168 -12.99 -9.31 -10.59
C THR A 168 -13.38 -8.08 -9.75
N PRO A 169 -13.03 -8.02 -8.45
CA PRO A 169 -13.24 -6.83 -7.63
C PRO A 169 -12.59 -5.59 -8.24
N LEU A 170 -13.27 -4.44 -8.14
CA LEU A 170 -12.85 -3.19 -8.78
C LEU A 170 -11.41 -2.81 -8.40
N THR A 171 -11.08 -2.89 -7.11
CA THR A 171 -9.76 -2.49 -6.58
C THR A 171 -8.66 -3.46 -7.01
N VAL A 172 -8.94 -4.76 -7.07
CA VAL A 172 -8.03 -5.77 -7.61
C VAL A 172 -7.77 -5.52 -9.09
N ALA A 173 -8.81 -5.24 -9.88
CA ALA A 173 -8.66 -4.91 -11.29
C ALA A 173 -7.88 -3.61 -11.52
N ALA A 174 -8.03 -2.61 -10.64
CA ALA A 174 -7.29 -1.36 -10.72
C ALA A 174 -5.80 -1.55 -10.39
N HIS A 175 -5.50 -2.22 -9.28
CA HIS A 175 -4.13 -2.49 -8.86
C HIS A 175 -3.42 -3.47 -9.80
N THR A 176 -4.14 -4.44 -10.39
CA THR A 176 -3.59 -5.34 -11.43
C THR A 176 -3.16 -4.57 -12.67
N ALA A 177 -3.93 -3.57 -13.11
CA ALA A 177 -3.55 -2.74 -14.25
C ALA A 177 -2.23 -1.98 -13.99
N VAL A 178 -2.04 -1.46 -12.77
CA VAL A 178 -0.75 -0.88 -12.35
C VAL A 178 0.33 -1.97 -12.32
N ALA A 179 0.08 -3.12 -11.72
CA ALA A 179 1.08 -4.19 -11.65
C ALA A 179 1.54 -4.67 -13.04
N GLU A 180 0.65 -4.71 -14.02
CA GLU A 180 0.97 -5.05 -15.40
C GLU A 180 1.80 -3.96 -16.09
N ALA A 181 1.38 -2.70 -16.00
CA ALA A 181 2.08 -1.57 -16.62
C ALA A 181 3.52 -1.41 -16.09
N TYR A 182 3.75 -1.76 -14.83
CA TYR A 182 5.05 -1.63 -14.16
C TYR A 182 5.82 -2.95 -14.04
N ALA A 183 5.32 -4.05 -14.61
CA ALA A 183 5.91 -5.38 -14.40
C ALA A 183 6.21 -5.63 -12.90
N VAL A 184 5.17 -5.50 -12.06
CA VAL A 184 5.21 -5.83 -10.64
C VAL A 184 4.60 -7.23 -10.46
N PRO A 185 5.36 -8.18 -9.88
CA PRO A 185 4.82 -9.47 -9.50
C PRO A 185 3.64 -9.34 -8.53
N THR A 186 2.62 -10.19 -8.71
CA THR A 186 1.41 -10.17 -7.88
C THR A 186 1.13 -11.50 -7.20
N ILE A 187 0.63 -11.43 -5.97
CA ILE A 187 0.06 -12.55 -5.24
C ILE A 187 -1.46 -12.35 -5.18
N HIS A 188 -2.19 -13.16 -5.93
CA HIS A 188 -3.65 -13.09 -6.00
C HIS A 188 -4.31 -13.95 -4.92
N LEU A 189 -3.93 -13.71 -3.65
CA LEU A 189 -4.47 -14.43 -2.50
C LEU A 189 -6.01 -14.39 -2.46
N ALA A 190 -6.62 -13.28 -2.83
CA ALA A 190 -8.07 -13.14 -2.93
C ALA A 190 -8.73 -14.22 -3.79
N LYS A 191 -8.16 -14.50 -4.97
CA LYS A 191 -8.70 -15.51 -5.90
C LYS A 191 -8.41 -16.92 -5.39
N GLU A 192 -7.23 -17.15 -4.83
CA GLU A 192 -6.89 -18.43 -4.21
C GLU A 192 -7.86 -18.79 -3.08
N VAL A 193 -8.14 -17.85 -2.17
CA VAL A 193 -9.09 -18.04 -1.07
C VAL A 193 -10.49 -18.28 -1.60
N ALA A 194 -10.95 -17.48 -2.58
CA ALA A 194 -12.27 -17.67 -3.19
C ALA A 194 -12.41 -19.07 -3.83
N THR A 195 -11.41 -19.53 -4.57
CA THR A 195 -11.40 -20.88 -5.17
C THR A 195 -11.42 -21.97 -4.10
N ARG A 196 -10.61 -21.87 -3.04
CA ARG A 196 -10.60 -22.86 -1.96
C ARG A 196 -11.91 -22.92 -1.19
N ILE A 197 -12.55 -21.76 -0.97
CA ILE A 197 -13.87 -21.71 -0.34
C ILE A 197 -14.95 -22.33 -1.23
N THR A 198 -14.98 -21.98 -2.52
CA THR A 198 -15.95 -22.54 -3.47
C THR A 198 -15.79 -24.05 -3.65
N THR A 199 -14.57 -24.57 -3.58
CA THR A 199 -14.27 -26.01 -3.69
C THR A 199 -14.36 -26.76 -2.36
N GLY A 200 -14.64 -26.08 -1.24
CA GLY A 200 -14.80 -26.69 0.08
C GLY A 200 -13.49 -27.10 0.78
N THR A 201 -12.33 -26.63 0.31
CA THR A 201 -11.01 -26.94 0.90
C THR A 201 -10.55 -25.91 1.94
N LEU A 202 -11.29 -24.82 2.09
CA LEU A 202 -11.11 -23.78 3.10
C LEU A 202 -12.48 -23.19 3.45
N THR A 203 -12.69 -22.72 4.68
CA THR A 203 -13.85 -21.91 5.04
C THR A 203 -13.45 -20.46 5.33
N TRP A 204 -14.39 -19.51 5.25
CA TRP A 204 -14.12 -18.11 5.63
C TRP A 204 -13.62 -17.99 7.07
N GLN A 205 -14.19 -18.80 7.98
CA GLN A 205 -13.77 -18.86 9.38
C GLN A 205 -12.34 -19.41 9.53
N GLN A 206 -11.97 -20.45 8.78
CA GLN A 206 -10.59 -20.97 8.77
C GLN A 206 -9.60 -19.94 8.23
N TYR A 207 -9.97 -19.25 7.14
CA TYR A 207 -9.19 -18.14 6.61
C TYR A 207 -9.03 -17.01 7.65
N GLY A 208 -10.10 -16.72 8.40
CA GLY A 208 -10.11 -15.82 9.56
C GLY A 208 -10.81 -14.47 9.33
N GLY A 209 -11.28 -14.20 8.12
CA GLY A 209 -11.94 -12.93 7.78
C GLY A 209 -11.01 -11.92 7.10
N VAL A 210 -11.44 -10.65 7.07
CA VAL A 210 -10.66 -9.52 6.53
C VAL A 210 -9.25 -9.46 7.15
N HIS A 211 -9.17 -9.63 8.47
CA HIS A 211 -7.92 -9.80 9.21
C HIS A 211 -7.65 -11.30 9.36
N PRO A 212 -6.81 -11.91 8.51
CA PRO A 212 -6.76 -13.37 8.42
C PRO A 212 -6.24 -14.00 9.71
N SER A 213 -6.63 -15.23 9.96
CA SER A 213 -6.09 -16.06 11.04
C SER A 213 -4.62 -16.42 10.74
N LEU A 214 -3.97 -17.15 11.65
CA LEU A 214 -2.66 -17.73 11.35
C LEU A 214 -2.69 -18.60 10.08
N GLN A 215 -3.78 -19.34 9.85
CA GLN A 215 -3.93 -20.19 8.67
C GLN A 215 -4.02 -19.35 7.38
N GLY A 216 -4.81 -18.27 7.38
CA GLY A 216 -4.91 -17.36 6.24
C GLY A 216 -3.61 -16.61 5.94
N ASN A 217 -2.93 -16.11 6.98
CA ASN A 217 -1.62 -15.48 6.85
C ASN A 217 -0.54 -16.46 6.36
N THR A 218 -0.59 -17.72 6.81
CA THR A 218 0.32 -18.77 6.34
C THR A 218 0.10 -19.09 4.87
N LEU A 219 -1.15 -19.10 4.40
CA LEU A 219 -1.46 -19.26 2.97
C LEU A 219 -0.82 -18.14 2.15
N CYS A 220 -0.98 -16.88 2.57
CA CYS A 220 -0.33 -15.74 1.93
C CYS A 220 1.20 -15.89 1.88
N ALA A 221 1.81 -16.19 3.02
CA ALA A 221 3.26 -16.36 3.12
C ALA A 221 3.77 -17.50 2.23
N ARG A 222 3.04 -18.61 2.11
CA ARG A 222 3.38 -19.72 1.20
C ARG A 222 3.31 -19.33 -0.27
N MET A 223 2.32 -18.53 -0.67
CA MET A 223 2.24 -18.03 -2.05
C MET A 223 3.43 -17.11 -2.39
N ILE A 224 3.85 -16.27 -1.44
CA ILE A 224 5.07 -15.45 -1.56
C ILE A 224 6.32 -16.35 -1.60
N ASP A 225 6.38 -17.39 -0.78
CA ASP A 225 7.50 -18.34 -0.77
C ASP A 225 7.61 -19.08 -2.12
N GLU A 226 6.48 -19.41 -2.74
CA GLU A 226 6.46 -19.96 -4.08
C GLU A 226 6.91 -18.94 -5.14
N LEU A 227 6.50 -17.66 -5.03
CA LEU A 227 6.99 -16.61 -5.92
C LEU A 227 8.53 -16.57 -5.91
N PHE A 228 9.14 -16.68 -4.71
CA PHE A 228 10.59 -16.78 -4.57
C PHE A 228 11.18 -18.05 -5.15
N ASN A 229 10.51 -19.21 -5.02
CA ASN A 229 10.94 -20.44 -5.69
C ASN A 229 10.98 -20.28 -7.21
N ARG A 230 9.96 -19.63 -7.80
CA ARG A 230 9.89 -19.37 -9.24
C ARG A 230 11.04 -18.44 -9.67
N ALA A 231 11.21 -17.32 -8.95
CA ALA A 231 12.19 -16.29 -9.28
C ALA A 231 13.64 -16.73 -9.09
N TRP A 232 13.92 -17.55 -8.08
CA TRP A 232 15.28 -17.93 -7.68
C TRP A 232 15.61 -19.39 -7.96
N SER A 233 14.91 -20.01 -8.92
CA SER A 233 15.08 -21.41 -9.31
C SER A 233 16.47 -21.75 -9.86
N ALA A 234 17.16 -20.79 -10.49
CA ALA A 234 18.51 -20.93 -11.01
C ALA A 234 19.56 -20.31 -10.07
N SER A 235 20.83 -20.70 -10.20
CA SER A 235 21.94 -20.04 -9.48
C SER A 235 22.12 -18.59 -9.94
N LEU A 236 22.44 -17.68 -9.02
CA LEU A 236 22.78 -16.30 -9.37
C LEU A 236 24.15 -16.26 -10.10
N PRO A 237 24.24 -15.78 -11.35
CA PRO A 237 25.52 -15.69 -12.05
C PRO A 237 26.48 -14.72 -11.34
N LYS A 238 27.76 -15.09 -11.21
CA LYS A 238 28.76 -14.31 -10.43
C LYS A 238 28.90 -12.85 -10.89
N GLU A 239 28.91 -12.63 -12.20
CA GLU A 239 29.14 -11.32 -12.82
C GLU A 239 27.85 -10.51 -13.03
N VAL A 240 26.69 -11.00 -12.58
CA VAL A 240 25.44 -10.27 -12.80
C VAL A 240 25.36 -9.05 -11.86
N ALA A 241 25.02 -7.90 -12.43
CA ALA A 241 24.80 -6.66 -11.70
C ALA A 241 23.32 -6.38 -11.45
N LYS A 242 23.03 -5.53 -10.45
CA LYS A 242 21.71 -4.93 -10.27
C LYS A 242 21.35 -4.16 -11.54
N THR A 243 20.07 -4.13 -11.88
CA THR A 243 19.56 -3.40 -13.04
C THR A 243 18.38 -2.55 -12.61
N PRO A 244 18.39 -1.23 -12.87
CA PRO A 244 17.25 -0.38 -12.60
C PRO A 244 15.96 -0.94 -13.16
N ARG A 245 14.91 -0.95 -12.35
CA ARG A 245 13.57 -1.36 -12.77
C ARG A 245 12.96 -0.26 -13.63
N PRO A 246 12.40 -0.62 -14.80
CA PRO A 246 11.83 0.39 -15.68
C PRO A 246 10.62 1.06 -15.00
N VAL A 247 10.53 2.36 -15.24
CA VAL A 247 9.36 3.18 -14.94
C VAL A 247 8.83 3.68 -16.29
N PRO A 248 7.63 3.28 -16.73
CA PRO A 248 7.02 3.78 -17.96
C PRO A 248 7.06 5.30 -18.03
N LEU A 249 7.41 5.85 -19.20
CA LEU A 249 7.44 7.29 -19.41
C LEU A 249 6.05 7.89 -19.22
N THR A 250 5.03 7.27 -19.81
CA THR A 250 3.63 7.66 -19.67
C THR A 250 3.01 6.90 -18.50
N PRO A 251 2.51 7.60 -17.46
CA PRO A 251 1.72 6.96 -16.41
C PRO A 251 0.34 6.54 -16.94
N LEU A 252 -0.30 5.60 -16.26
CA LEU A 252 -1.69 5.21 -16.50
C LEU A 252 -2.65 6.36 -16.17
N ASP A 253 -2.39 7.08 -15.07
CA ASP A 253 -3.09 8.31 -14.73
C ASP A 253 -2.09 9.46 -14.56
N PRO A 254 -2.19 10.56 -15.33
CA PRO A 254 -1.29 11.71 -15.20
C PRO A 254 -1.39 12.42 -13.84
N LEU A 255 -2.45 12.18 -13.06
CA LEU A 255 -2.67 12.70 -11.70
C LEU A 255 -2.28 11.70 -10.61
N ASN A 256 -1.44 10.70 -10.92
CA ASN A 256 -0.87 9.79 -9.93
C ASN A 256 -0.05 10.53 -8.87
N TYR A 257 0.14 9.89 -7.71
CA TYR A 257 0.78 10.50 -6.55
C TYR A 257 2.30 10.21 -6.45
N ALA A 258 3.03 10.19 -7.58
CA ALA A 258 4.46 9.87 -7.60
C ALA A 258 5.37 10.88 -6.88
N ALA A 259 4.91 12.11 -6.66
CA ALA A 259 5.57 13.14 -5.85
C ALA A 259 4.88 13.35 -4.48
N GLY A 260 4.04 12.38 -4.08
CA GLY A 260 3.28 12.41 -2.84
C GLY A 260 4.18 12.54 -1.62
N ARG A 261 3.89 13.54 -0.80
CA ARG A 261 4.60 13.83 0.45
C ARG A 261 3.70 14.46 1.50
N PHE A 262 4.14 14.39 2.76
CA PHE A 262 3.57 15.17 3.84
C PHE A 262 4.11 16.61 3.85
N ILE A 263 3.27 17.53 4.31
CA ILE A 263 3.62 18.89 4.69
C ILE A 263 3.27 19.07 6.17
N ASP A 264 4.25 19.54 6.94
CA ASP A 264 4.10 19.78 8.38
C ASP A 264 2.98 20.80 8.63
N PRO A 265 1.96 20.47 9.45
CA PRO A 265 0.88 21.39 9.79
C PRO A 265 1.34 22.71 10.42
N ALA A 266 2.52 22.74 11.06
CA ALA A 266 3.09 23.96 11.62
C ALA A 266 3.45 25.03 10.57
N THR A 267 3.55 24.64 9.29
CA THR A 267 3.81 25.58 8.18
C THR A 267 2.57 26.37 7.75
N ALA A 268 1.38 25.95 8.20
CA ALA A 268 0.14 26.67 7.91
C ALA A 268 0.08 28.01 8.67
N LYS A 269 -0.38 29.05 7.98
CA LYS A 269 -0.65 30.35 8.59
C LYS A 269 -2.09 30.38 9.08
N VAL A 270 -2.25 30.19 10.39
CA VAL A 270 -3.54 30.28 11.07
C VAL A 270 -4.00 31.74 11.06
N LYS A 271 -5.22 31.98 10.54
CA LYS A 271 -5.88 33.29 10.64
C LYS A 271 -6.69 33.36 11.94
N GLN A 272 -7.50 32.33 12.21
CA GLN A 272 -8.31 32.25 13.44
C GLN A 272 -8.79 30.82 13.71
N GLY A 273 -9.01 30.47 14.97
CA GLY A 273 -9.77 29.28 15.37
C GLY A 273 -9.07 27.92 15.20
N TRP A 274 -7.79 27.90 14.77
CA TRP A 274 -6.98 26.68 14.72
C TRP A 274 -5.90 26.68 15.80
N THR A 275 -5.64 25.51 16.39
CA THR A 275 -4.58 25.32 17.38
C THR A 275 -3.76 24.08 17.03
N LEU A 276 -2.44 24.19 17.08
CA LEU A 276 -1.53 23.05 16.95
C LEU A 276 -1.25 22.46 18.34
N GLY A 277 -1.60 21.20 18.55
CA GLY A 277 -1.38 20.51 19.82
C GLY A 277 -1.90 19.10 19.83
N VAL A 278 -1.68 18.38 20.93
CA VAL A 278 -2.30 17.06 21.13
C VAL A 278 -3.76 17.31 21.57
N PRO A 279 -4.77 16.74 20.86
CA PRO A 279 -6.16 16.88 21.29
C PRO A 279 -6.37 16.33 22.70
N ASP A 280 -7.25 16.95 23.47
CA ASP A 280 -7.67 16.40 24.77
C ASP A 280 -8.58 15.19 24.57
N TRP A 281 -7.96 14.04 24.28
CA TRP A 281 -8.69 12.82 23.95
C TRP A 281 -9.58 12.30 25.07
N GLN A 282 -9.41 12.77 26.31
CA GLN A 282 -10.28 12.37 27.43
C GLN A 282 -11.65 13.04 27.35
N SER A 283 -11.73 14.27 26.81
CA SER A 283 -12.99 15.01 26.66
C SER A 283 -13.71 14.74 25.34
N ILE A 284 -13.03 14.17 24.34
CA ILE A 284 -13.59 13.91 23.02
C ILE A 284 -14.25 12.50 22.98
N PRO A 285 -15.51 12.33 22.55
CA PRO A 285 -16.15 11.02 22.46
C PRO A 285 -15.57 10.15 21.33
N GLY A 286 -15.88 8.85 21.36
CA GLY A 286 -15.41 7.87 20.39
C GLY A 286 -14.10 7.17 20.78
N SER A 287 -13.89 5.98 20.23
CA SER A 287 -12.64 5.23 20.40
C SER A 287 -11.50 5.87 19.62
N LYS A 288 -10.26 5.59 20.01
CA LYS A 288 -9.04 6.10 19.36
C LYS A 288 -8.03 4.98 19.22
N ARG A 289 -7.23 5.00 18.15
CA ARG A 289 -6.06 4.13 18.04
C ARG A 289 -4.90 4.81 18.76
N ALA A 290 -4.24 4.08 19.66
CA ALA A 290 -3.16 4.61 20.52
C ALA A 290 -2.05 5.33 19.73
N ARG A 291 -1.76 4.88 18.50
CA ARG A 291 -0.73 5.50 17.65
C ARG A 291 -0.99 6.97 17.31
N PHE A 292 -2.25 7.43 17.36
CA PHE A 292 -2.60 8.81 17.03
C PHE A 292 -2.80 9.69 18.28
N THR A 293 -2.92 9.10 19.48
CA THR A 293 -3.33 9.88 20.67
C THR A 293 -2.22 10.74 21.26
N ALA A 294 -0.97 10.53 20.85
CA ALA A 294 0.18 11.32 21.28
C ALA A 294 0.69 12.28 20.19
N LEU A 295 0.10 12.29 19.00
CA LEU A 295 0.56 13.12 17.89
C LEU A 295 0.01 14.55 18.04
N PRO A 296 0.86 15.58 17.86
CA PRO A 296 0.36 16.94 17.66
C PRO A 296 -0.40 17.01 16.33
N MET A 297 -1.55 17.68 16.35
CA MET A 297 -2.42 17.87 15.21
C MET A 297 -2.85 19.33 15.12
N LEU A 298 -3.08 19.83 13.91
CA LEU A 298 -3.72 21.12 13.72
C LEU A 298 -5.23 20.92 13.80
N CYS A 299 -5.82 21.51 14.84
CA CYS A 299 -7.20 21.27 15.23
C CYS A 299 -8.05 22.53 15.17
N ALA A 300 -9.30 22.38 14.72
CA ALA A 300 -10.34 23.39 14.84
C ALA A 300 -11.70 22.72 15.05
N GLU A 301 -12.56 23.36 15.83
CA GLU A 301 -13.92 22.86 16.15
C GLU A 301 -14.98 23.95 15.97
N THR A 302 -14.58 25.18 15.64
CA THR A 302 -15.49 26.32 15.50
C THR A 302 -15.72 26.63 14.02
N PRO A 303 -16.98 26.69 13.55
CA PRO A 303 -17.30 27.24 12.24
C PRO A 303 -16.61 28.57 11.97
N GLY A 304 -16.07 28.73 10.75
CA GLY A 304 -15.34 29.92 10.35
C GLY A 304 -13.87 29.97 10.81
N ALA A 305 -13.38 28.98 11.57
CA ALA A 305 -11.95 28.81 11.78
C ALA A 305 -11.23 28.68 10.44
N GLU A 306 -10.18 29.47 10.21
CA GLU A 306 -9.55 29.65 8.89
C GLU A 306 -8.02 29.61 8.99
N LEU A 307 -7.39 28.96 8.02
CA LEU A 307 -5.95 28.94 7.81
C LEU A 307 -5.61 29.02 6.33
N THR A 308 -4.34 29.29 6.04
CA THR A 308 -3.76 29.15 4.70
C THR A 308 -2.52 28.26 4.72
N LEU A 309 -2.28 27.54 3.62
CA LEU A 309 -1.13 26.68 3.42
C LEU A 309 -0.59 26.88 1.99
N THR A 310 0.71 27.13 1.87
CA THR A 310 1.38 27.11 0.56
C THR A 310 1.84 25.69 0.23
N PHE A 311 1.61 25.24 -1.00
CA PHE A 311 2.10 23.95 -1.48
C PHE A 311 2.60 24.08 -2.92
N GLU A 312 3.39 23.10 -3.36
CA GLU A 312 3.87 22.98 -4.73
C GLU A 312 3.39 21.65 -5.32
N GLY A 313 2.99 21.65 -6.59
CA GLY A 313 2.44 20.48 -7.28
C GLY A 313 0.95 20.65 -7.60
N ARG A 314 0.31 19.56 -8.01
CA ARG A 314 -1.06 19.55 -8.58
C ARG A 314 -2.12 19.20 -7.55
N ALA A 315 -1.73 18.51 -6.48
CA ALA A 315 -2.67 18.01 -5.48
C ALA A 315 -2.36 18.55 -4.09
N VAL A 316 -3.41 18.80 -3.31
CA VAL A 316 -3.31 19.10 -1.87
C VAL A 316 -4.46 18.45 -1.11
N GLY A 317 -4.19 18.03 0.11
CA GLY A 317 -5.16 17.40 0.99
C GLY A 317 -4.72 17.43 2.44
N ALA A 318 -5.42 16.66 3.26
CA ALA A 318 -5.07 16.46 4.66
C ALA A 318 -5.18 14.99 5.06
N TYR A 319 -4.16 14.48 5.74
CA TYR A 319 -4.24 13.25 6.50
C TYR A 319 -4.81 13.56 7.88
N VAL A 320 -6.03 13.12 8.13
CA VAL A 320 -6.83 13.49 9.30
C VAL A 320 -7.14 12.30 10.18
N VAL A 321 -7.54 12.59 11.43
CA VAL A 321 -8.28 11.66 12.27
C VAL A 321 -9.71 12.17 12.45
N ALA A 322 -10.67 11.49 11.83
CA ALA A 322 -12.06 11.90 11.82
C ALA A 322 -12.91 11.06 12.78
N GLY A 323 -13.39 11.65 13.88
CA GLY A 323 -14.25 10.99 14.86
C GLY A 323 -15.73 11.37 14.78
N PRO A 324 -16.52 11.03 15.82
CA PRO A 324 -17.97 11.23 15.82
C PRO A 324 -18.42 12.68 15.64
N ASP A 325 -17.50 13.62 15.92
CA ASP A 325 -17.67 15.06 15.87
C ASP A 325 -16.99 15.70 14.64
N ALA A 326 -16.46 14.90 13.72
CA ALA A 326 -15.81 15.40 12.52
C ALA A 326 -16.80 16.18 11.64
N GLY A 327 -16.36 17.34 11.17
CA GLY A 327 -17.17 18.24 10.36
C GLY A 327 -16.81 18.27 8.88
N ILE A 328 -17.35 19.29 8.21
CA ILE A 328 -17.02 19.63 6.83
C ILE A 328 -16.00 20.78 6.85
N VAL A 329 -14.99 20.69 5.99
CA VAL A 329 -14.10 21.81 5.68
C VAL A 329 -14.40 22.31 4.27
N GLU A 330 -14.17 23.60 4.04
CA GLU A 330 -14.27 24.23 2.74
C GLU A 330 -12.87 24.65 2.29
N ALA A 331 -12.46 24.15 1.12
CA ALA A 331 -11.15 24.40 0.54
C ALA A 331 -11.26 25.30 -0.69
N SER A 332 -10.40 26.30 -0.77
CA SER A 332 -10.22 27.16 -1.95
C SER A 332 -8.74 27.12 -2.37
N ILE A 333 -8.50 26.97 -3.67
CA ILE A 333 -7.16 26.98 -4.27
C ILE A 333 -7.00 28.31 -5.02
N ASP A 334 -5.95 29.06 -4.69
CA ASP A 334 -5.58 30.35 -5.31
C ASP A 334 -6.72 31.38 -5.35
N GLY A 335 -7.55 31.41 -4.29
CA GLY A 335 -8.69 32.33 -4.21
C GLY A 335 -9.88 31.95 -5.09
N GLY A 336 -9.87 30.76 -5.69
CA GLY A 336 -11.00 30.20 -6.42
C GLY A 336 -12.21 29.87 -5.52
N PRO A 337 -13.29 29.34 -6.09
CA PRO A 337 -14.49 28.98 -5.33
C PRO A 337 -14.19 27.95 -4.23
N PHE A 338 -14.80 28.15 -3.05
CA PHE A 338 -14.75 27.17 -1.98
C PHE A 338 -15.50 25.90 -2.37
N ARG A 339 -14.89 24.74 -2.12
CA ARG A 339 -15.50 23.41 -2.28
C ARG A 339 -15.57 22.72 -0.92
N GLN A 340 -16.74 22.19 -0.59
CA GLN A 340 -16.93 21.42 0.64
C GLN A 340 -16.28 20.03 0.52
N VAL A 341 -15.60 19.62 1.58
CA VAL A 341 -14.99 18.31 1.75
C VAL A 341 -15.40 17.76 3.12
N GLU A 342 -16.12 16.65 3.09
CA GLU A 342 -16.58 15.93 4.27
C GLU A 342 -15.39 15.19 4.91
N LEU A 343 -15.09 15.48 6.18
CA LEU A 343 -14.07 14.74 6.92
C LEU A 343 -14.64 13.46 7.51
N TYR A 344 -15.92 13.49 7.92
CA TYR A 344 -16.59 12.36 8.54
C TYR A 344 -16.58 11.14 7.61
N HIS A 345 -16.26 9.98 8.18
CA HIS A 345 -16.26 8.69 7.50
C HIS A 345 -17.33 7.77 8.09
N ALA A 346 -17.75 6.72 7.38
CA ALA A 346 -18.72 5.76 7.91
C ALA A 346 -18.28 5.15 9.27
N TYR A 347 -16.97 4.93 9.44
CA TYR A 347 -16.38 4.45 10.69
C TYR A 347 -16.24 5.53 11.78
N SER A 348 -16.39 6.82 11.42
CA SER A 348 -16.27 7.94 12.36
C SER A 348 -17.31 7.91 13.48
N LYS A 349 -18.44 7.21 13.30
CA LYS A 349 -19.50 7.07 14.31
C LYS A 349 -19.00 6.60 15.67
N GLY A 350 -18.02 5.70 15.69
CA GLY A 350 -17.49 5.10 16.92
C GLY A 350 -15.98 5.24 17.09
N LEU A 351 -15.26 5.72 16.08
CA LEU A 351 -13.81 5.71 16.04
C LEU A 351 -13.29 7.00 15.39
N HIS A 352 -12.29 7.60 16.03
CA HIS A 352 -11.40 8.59 15.42
C HIS A 352 -10.58 7.91 14.33
N TYR A 353 -11.11 7.95 13.11
CA TYR A 353 -10.69 7.13 11.98
C TYR A 353 -9.64 7.86 11.12
N PRO A 354 -8.44 7.29 10.91
CA PRO A 354 -7.41 7.92 10.11
C PRO A 354 -7.74 7.83 8.61
N ARG A 355 -7.71 8.94 7.88
CA ARG A 355 -7.90 8.93 6.43
C ARG A 355 -7.28 10.14 5.77
N THR A 356 -6.90 10.00 4.50
CA THR A 356 -6.50 11.15 3.67
C THR A 356 -7.70 11.66 2.89
N VAL A 357 -7.97 12.95 2.96
CA VAL A 357 -8.97 13.64 2.16
C VAL A 357 -8.28 14.61 1.20
N MET A 358 -8.64 14.57 -0.07
CA MET A 358 -8.07 15.46 -1.09
C MET A 358 -8.96 16.69 -1.27
N PHE A 359 -8.34 17.87 -1.28
CA PHE A 359 -9.01 19.14 -1.54
C PHE A 359 -8.95 19.52 -3.02
N THR A 360 -7.81 19.22 -3.66
CA THR A 360 -7.67 19.21 -5.12
C THR A 360 -6.71 18.09 -5.54
N VAL A 361 -6.84 17.62 -6.77
CA VAL A 361 -5.96 16.60 -7.38
C VAL A 361 -5.42 17.02 -8.75
N ASP A 362 -5.91 18.12 -9.30
CA ASP A 362 -5.74 18.52 -10.70
C ASP A 362 -5.45 20.02 -10.90
N ALA A 363 -4.86 20.68 -9.90
CA ALA A 363 -4.36 22.04 -10.08
C ALA A 363 -3.29 22.10 -11.20
N ALA A 364 -2.93 23.32 -11.61
CA ALA A 364 -1.77 23.49 -12.48
C ALA A 364 -0.51 22.93 -11.80
N GLU A 365 0.54 22.63 -12.56
CA GLU A 365 1.84 22.34 -11.94
C GLU A 365 2.45 23.66 -11.46
N GLY A 366 2.89 23.73 -10.20
CA GLY A 366 3.58 24.91 -9.66
C GLY A 366 3.22 25.21 -8.21
N ALA A 367 3.47 26.45 -7.80
CA ALA A 367 3.19 26.92 -6.44
C ALA A 367 1.75 27.42 -6.31
N HIS A 368 1.08 27.03 -5.24
CA HIS A 368 -0.32 27.30 -4.95
C HIS A 368 -0.55 27.68 -3.49
N THR A 369 -1.69 28.32 -3.23
CA THR A 369 -2.18 28.59 -1.87
C THR A 369 -3.53 27.92 -1.64
N LEU A 370 -3.58 27.04 -0.65
CA LEU A 370 -4.82 26.52 -0.07
C LEU A 370 -5.32 27.51 0.99
N THR A 371 -6.57 27.93 0.90
CA THR A 371 -7.33 28.50 2.02
C THR A 371 -8.32 27.44 2.51
N LEU A 372 -8.24 27.10 3.80
CA LEU A 372 -9.10 26.09 4.41
C LEU A 372 -9.90 26.73 5.54
N ARG A 373 -11.22 26.54 5.52
CA ARG A 373 -12.10 26.98 6.62
C ARG A 373 -13.02 25.86 7.10
N VAL A 374 -13.34 25.87 8.39
CA VAL A 374 -14.35 24.96 8.96
C VAL A 374 -15.74 25.46 8.57
N SER A 375 -16.55 24.60 7.95
CA SER A 375 -17.90 24.94 7.52
C SER A 375 -18.85 25.14 8.70
N GLY A 376 -19.83 26.03 8.54
CA GLY A 376 -20.99 26.11 9.42
C GLY A 376 -22.00 24.98 9.21
N GLU A 377 -21.88 24.23 8.10
CA GLU A 377 -22.66 23.04 7.84
C GLU A 377 -22.00 21.80 8.46
N THR A 378 -22.80 20.85 8.92
CA THR A 378 -22.33 19.54 9.39
C THR A 378 -23.35 18.47 9.05
N ARG A 379 -22.87 17.26 8.76
CA ARG A 379 -23.71 16.06 8.60
C ARG A 379 -23.68 15.15 9.83
N ALA A 380 -22.72 15.37 10.73
CA ALA A 380 -22.40 14.49 11.84
C ALA A 380 -22.15 15.29 13.12
N GLY A 381 -23.15 16.08 13.55
CA GLY A 381 -23.28 16.68 14.89
C GLY A 381 -22.17 17.63 15.38
N GLY A 382 -21.02 17.70 14.71
CA GLY A 382 -19.85 18.47 15.10
C GLY A 382 -19.11 19.09 13.91
N HIS A 383 -18.11 19.91 14.23
CA HIS A 383 -17.35 20.70 13.25
C HIS A 383 -15.84 20.42 13.32
N ALA A 384 -15.44 19.32 13.97
CA ALA A 384 -14.05 19.07 14.26
C ALA A 384 -13.25 18.74 12.99
N ALA A 385 -12.11 19.39 12.84
CA ALA A 385 -11.05 19.03 11.92
C ALA A 385 -9.78 18.75 12.73
N ARG A 386 -9.16 17.59 12.54
CA ARG A 386 -7.92 17.19 13.24
C ARG A 386 -6.92 16.67 12.22
N ILE A 387 -6.04 17.56 11.79
CA ILE A 387 -5.07 17.32 10.71
C ILE A 387 -3.76 16.84 11.32
N ILE A 388 -3.35 15.60 11.01
CA ILE A 388 -2.05 15.05 11.40
C ILE A 388 -0.96 15.66 10.52
N GLN A 389 -1.20 15.65 9.21
CA GLN A 389 -0.31 16.20 8.19
C GLN A 389 -1.16 16.78 7.05
N PHE A 390 -0.69 17.83 6.40
CA PHE A 390 -1.16 18.11 5.06
C PHE A 390 -0.46 17.17 4.07
N VAL A 391 -1.06 16.96 2.91
CA VAL A 391 -0.45 16.19 1.83
C VAL A 391 -0.35 17.04 0.57
N ALA A 392 0.72 16.86 -0.20
CA ALA A 392 0.86 17.45 -1.53
C ALA A 392 1.50 16.49 -2.52
N ASN A 393 1.18 16.65 -3.79
CA ASN A 393 1.80 15.93 -4.90
C ASN A 393 2.09 16.90 -6.03
#